data_AF-A0A1G7K0P3-F1
#
_entry.id   AF-A0A1G7K0P3-F1
#
_cell.length_a   1.000
_cell.length_b   1.000
_cell.length_c   1.000
_cell.angle_alpha   90.00
_cell.angle_beta   90.00
_cell.angle_gamma   90.00
#
_symmetry.space_group_name_H-M   'P 1'
#
loop_
_entity.id
_entity.type
_entity.pdbx_description
1 polymer ?
#
loop_
_entity_poly.entity_id
_entity_poly.type
_entity_poly.pdbx_seq_one_letter_code
_entity_poly.pdbx_strand_id
1 'polypeptide(L)'
;MENIAARQTAVTVAVDGIDREPTAAELDAIEQEMPVILAGVELLDAQIITIDRAPTELDARRLRRARRRVLAARRALADRAATAQRGGAA
;
A
#
# COMPACT_ATOMS: atom_id res chain seq x y z
N MET A 1 -45.50 -27.92 4.61
CA MET A 1 -44.77 -26.97 3.75
C MET A 1 -43.30 -27.19 4.00
N GLU A 2 -42.59 -27.79 3.05
CA GLU A 2 -41.15 -27.98 3.13
C GLU A 2 -40.44 -26.71 2.67
N ASN A 3 -39.48 -26.24 3.46
CA ASN A 3 -38.68 -25.06 3.16
C ASN A 3 -37.41 -25.52 2.44
N ILE A 4 -37.18 -25.06 1.20
CA ILE A 4 -35.95 -25.35 0.45
C ILE A 4 -34.85 -24.44 1.01
N ALA A 5 -34.02 -24.98 1.90
CA ALA A 5 -32.83 -24.29 2.39
C ALA A 5 -31.78 -24.17 1.28
N ALA A 6 -31.25 -22.97 1.06
CA ALA A 6 -30.09 -22.77 0.20
C ALA A 6 -28.87 -23.49 0.82
N ARG A 7 -28.29 -24.45 0.10
CA ARG A 7 -27.07 -25.19 0.55
C ARG A 7 -25.81 -24.33 0.58
N GLN A 8 -25.82 -23.16 -0.06
CA GLN A 8 -24.70 -22.24 -0.08
C GLN A 8 -25.23 -20.84 0.23
N THR A 9 -24.79 -20.32 1.38
CA THR A 9 -24.88 -18.90 1.70
C THR A 9 -24.26 -18.11 0.56
N ALA A 10 -24.98 -17.13 0.02
CA ALA A 10 -24.46 -16.25 -1.00
C ALA A 10 -23.11 -15.66 -0.54
N VAL A 11 -22.14 -15.61 -1.46
CA VAL A 11 -20.79 -15.03 -1.24
C VAL A 11 -20.86 -13.57 -0.75
N THR A 12 -22.02 -12.95 -0.87
CA THR A 12 -22.37 -11.59 -0.46
C THR A 12 -23.42 -11.56 0.65
N VAL A 13 -23.42 -12.50 1.60
CA VAL A 13 -23.98 -12.12 2.91
C VAL A 13 -23.03 -11.09 3.45
N ALA A 14 -23.51 -9.85 3.54
CA ALA A 14 -22.85 -8.73 4.19
C ALA A 14 -22.28 -9.22 5.53
N VAL A 15 -21.02 -9.63 5.49
CA VAL A 15 -20.21 -9.80 6.69
C VAL A 15 -20.05 -8.37 7.15
N ASP A 16 -20.63 -8.03 8.30
CA ASP A 16 -20.47 -6.71 8.94
C ASP A 16 -19.02 -6.22 8.75
N GLY A 17 -18.84 -5.27 7.83
CA GLY A 17 -17.52 -4.69 7.52
C GLY A 17 -17.00 -4.83 6.09
N ILE A 18 -17.49 -5.72 5.21
CA ILE A 18 -16.98 -5.80 3.82
C ILE A 18 -17.64 -4.76 2.90
N ASP A 19 -18.94 -4.50 3.07
CA ASP A 19 -19.69 -3.52 2.25
C ASP A 19 -19.68 -2.09 2.83
N ARG A 20 -18.85 -1.84 3.84
CA ARG A 20 -18.70 -0.52 4.46
C ARG A 20 -17.69 0.31 3.70
N GLU A 21 -18.06 1.53 3.35
CA GLU A 21 -17.10 2.52 2.84
C GLU A 21 -16.02 2.85 3.90
N PRO A 22 -14.76 3.09 3.48
CA PRO A 22 -13.72 3.55 4.39
C PRO A 22 -14.11 4.82 5.13
N THR A 23 -13.72 4.93 6.39
CA THR A 23 -13.79 6.18 7.14
C THR A 23 -12.83 7.21 6.60
N ALA A 24 -13.11 8.49 6.91
CA ALA A 24 -12.17 9.57 6.67
C ALA A 24 -10.78 9.30 7.28
N ALA A 25 -10.71 8.72 8.49
CA ALA A 25 -9.44 8.39 9.13
C ALA A 25 -8.66 7.28 8.40
N GLU A 26 -9.36 6.28 7.86
CA GLU A 26 -8.74 5.23 7.03
C GLU A 26 -8.26 5.79 5.68
N LEU A 27 -9.04 6.69 5.07
CA LEU A 27 -8.62 7.40 3.85
C LEU A 27 -7.39 8.29 4.11
N ASP A 28 -7.37 9.03 5.21
CA ASP A 28 -6.23 9.84 5.61
C ASP A 28 -4.98 8.98 5.88
N ALA A 29 -5.15 7.76 6.42
CA ALA A 29 -4.05 6.82 6.61
C ALA A 29 -3.47 6.38 5.26
N ILE A 30 -4.32 6.08 4.26
CA ILE A 30 -3.88 5.76 2.90
C ILE A 30 -3.10 6.93 2.30
N GLU A 31 -3.61 8.17 2.40
CA GLU A 31 -2.92 9.35 1.90
C GLU A 31 -1.53 9.55 2.56
N GLN A 32 -1.40 9.23 3.85
CA GLN A 32 -0.10 9.27 4.53
C GLN A 32 0.89 8.24 3.98
N GLU A 33 0.40 7.08 3.53
CA GLU A 33 1.16 5.98 2.93
C GLU A 33 1.47 6.17 1.44
N MET A 34 0.70 6.99 0.72
CA MET A 34 0.84 7.22 -0.73
C MET A 34 2.28 7.52 -1.19
N PRO A 35 3.11 8.33 -0.48
CA PRO A 35 4.50 8.54 -0.86
C PRO A 35 5.34 7.25 -0.90
N VAL A 36 5.08 6.30 0.00
CA VAL A 36 5.77 4.99 0.03
C VAL A 36 5.31 4.13 -1.13
N ILE A 37 4.00 4.11 -1.41
CA ILE A 37 3.40 3.36 -2.51
C ILE A 37 3.97 3.85 -3.84
N LEU A 38 3.97 5.16 -4.10
CA LEU A 38 4.52 5.74 -5.33
C LEU A 38 6.02 5.48 -5.49
N ALA A 39 6.81 5.58 -4.42
CA ALA A 39 8.23 5.20 -4.48
C ALA A 39 8.41 3.71 -4.81
N GLY A 40 7.51 2.85 -4.33
CA GLY A 40 7.47 1.43 -4.66
C GLY A 40 7.16 1.18 -6.14
N VAL A 41 6.21 1.92 -6.72
CA VAL A 41 5.89 1.88 -8.16
C VAL A 41 7.11 2.31 -8.99
N GLU A 42 7.78 3.41 -8.64
CA GLU A 42 9.00 3.83 -9.36
C GLU A 42 10.11 2.77 -9.32
N LEU A 43 10.23 2.05 -8.21
CA LEU A 43 11.18 0.94 -8.09
C LEU A 43 10.78 -0.23 -9.00
N LEU A 44 9.50 -0.58 -9.00
CA LEU A 44 8.96 -1.63 -9.87
C LEU A 44 9.19 -1.28 -11.34
N ASP A 45 8.91 -0.04 -11.76
CA ASP A 45 9.17 0.43 -13.12
C ASP A 45 10.65 0.28 -13.49
N ALA A 46 11.55 0.68 -12.59
CA ALA A 46 12.99 0.52 -12.80
C ALA A 46 13.41 -0.96 -12.91
N GLN A 47 12.74 -1.88 -12.21
CA GLN A 47 12.99 -3.32 -12.33
C GLN A 47 12.44 -3.87 -13.66
N ILE A 48 11.22 -3.51 -14.03
CA ILE A 48 10.56 -3.97 -15.26
C ILE A 48 11.40 -3.63 -16.49
N ILE A 49 11.94 -2.41 -16.56
CA ILE A 49 12.82 -1.98 -17.67
C ILE A 49 14.03 -2.91 -17.88
N THR A 50 14.48 -3.59 -16.83
CA THR A 50 15.67 -4.47 -16.88
C THR A 50 15.36 -5.94 -17.19
N ILE A 51 14.08 -6.32 -17.31
CA ILE A 51 13.70 -7.71 -17.54
C ILE A 51 13.98 -8.13 -18.99
N ASP A 52 13.71 -7.26 -19.96
CA ASP A 52 13.76 -7.61 -21.38
C ASP A 52 15.15 -7.44 -22.02
N ARG A 53 16.18 -7.07 -21.23
CA ARG A 53 17.54 -6.84 -21.74
C ARG A 53 18.62 -6.99 -20.67
N ALA A 54 19.86 -7.15 -21.11
CA ALA A 54 21.03 -7.03 -20.23
C ALA A 54 21.06 -5.63 -19.57
N PRO A 55 21.13 -5.52 -18.23
CA PRO A 55 21.12 -4.24 -17.54
C PRO A 55 22.31 -3.35 -17.92
N THR A 56 22.03 -2.09 -18.23
CA THR A 56 23.08 -1.08 -18.45
C THR A 56 23.55 -0.47 -17.13
N GLU A 57 24.68 0.24 -17.13
CA GLU A 57 25.10 1.03 -15.97
C GLU A 57 24.05 2.06 -15.53
N LEU A 58 23.36 2.66 -16.51
CA LEU A 58 22.29 3.62 -16.25
C LEU A 58 21.13 2.95 -15.52
N ASP A 59 20.76 1.73 -15.92
CA ASP A 59 19.72 0.95 -15.26
C ASP A 59 20.12 0.64 -13.81
N ALA A 60 21.38 0.24 -13.58
CA ALA A 60 21.90 0.01 -12.23
C ALA A 60 21.85 1.29 -11.35
N ARG A 61 22.16 2.47 -11.93
CA ARG A 61 22.03 3.76 -11.21
C ARG A 61 20.57 4.10 -10.91
N ARG A 62 19.66 3.91 -11.87
CA ARG A 62 18.22 4.13 -11.70
C ARG A 62 17.65 3.25 -10.59
N LEU A 63 17.98 1.96 -10.61
CA LEU A 63 17.55 0.99 -9.60
C LEU A 63 18.07 1.36 -8.20
N ARG A 64 19.34 1.78 -8.07
CA ARG A 64 19.87 2.28 -6.80
C ARG A 64 19.14 3.53 -6.31
N ARG A 65 18.84 4.48 -7.20
CA ARG A 65 18.10 5.70 -6.86
C ARG A 65 16.68 5.39 -6.40
N ALA A 66 15.96 4.53 -7.11
CA ALA A 66 14.60 4.13 -6.76
C ALA A 66 14.56 3.41 -5.40
N ARG A 67 15.49 2.47 -5.16
CA ARG A 67 15.64 1.82 -3.82
C ARG A 67 15.87 2.84 -2.71
N ARG A 68 16.74 3.83 -2.93
CA ARG A 68 16.98 4.90 -1.94
C ARG A 68 15.74 5.75 -1.68
N ARG A 69 14.92 6.03 -2.71
CA ARG A 69 13.65 6.75 -2.55
C ARG A 69 12.65 5.97 -1.69
N VAL A 70 12.50 4.66 -1.93
CA VAL A 70 11.64 3.80 -1.10
C VAL A 70 12.06 3.84 0.37
N LEU A 71 13.36 3.71 0.64
CA LEU A 71 13.89 3.76 2.01
C LEU A 71 13.65 5.12 2.67
N ALA A 72 13.85 6.22 1.93
CA ALA A 72 13.59 7.56 2.43
C ALA A 72 12.10 7.79 2.73
N ALA A 73 11.20 7.35 1.85
CA ALA A 73 9.76 7.47 2.05
C ALA A 73 9.28 6.66 3.27
N ARG A 74 9.77 5.41 3.42
CA ARG A 74 9.45 4.57 4.59
C ARG A 74 9.94 5.18 5.89
N ARG A 75 11.17 5.73 5.89
CA ARG A 75 11.70 6.47 7.04
C ARG A 75 10.80 7.65 7.40
N ALA A 76 10.42 8.48 6.43
CA ALA A 76 9.55 9.62 6.67
C ALA A 76 8.16 9.23 7.18
N LEU A 77 7.61 8.08 6.75
CA LEU A 77 6.36 7.55 7.30
C LEU A 77 6.53 7.08 8.75
N ALA A 78 7.59 6.33 9.05
CA ALA A 78 7.89 5.86 10.41
C ALA A 78 8.12 7.04 11.38
N ASP A 79 8.84 8.07 10.94
CA ASP A 79 9.08 9.29 11.72
C ASP A 79 7.76 10.01 12.04
N ARG A 80 6.83 10.10 11.08
CA ARG A 80 5.48 10.67 11.26
C ARG A 80 4.65 9.87 12.26
N ALA A 81 4.59 8.54 12.13
CA ALA A 81 3.88 7.67 13.07
C ALA A 81 4.41 7.82 14.50
N ALA A 82 5.74 7.89 14.66
CA ALA A 82 6.38 8.09 15.96
C ALA A 82 6.10 9.48 16.56
N THR A 83 5.87 10.51 15.74
CA THR A 83 5.43 11.83 16.24
C THR A 83 3.96 11.83 16.66
N ALA A 84 3.07 11.18 15.90
CA ALA A 84 1.65 11.09 16.24
C ALA A 84 1.44 10.38 17.59
N GLN A 85 2.19 9.31 17.87
CA GLN A 85 2.15 8.60 19.16
C GLN A 85 2.65 9.44 20.35
N ARG A 86 3.54 10.41 20.12
CA ARG A 86 4.03 11.31 21.19
C ARG A 86 3.08 12.47 21.49
N GLY A 87 2.21 12.85 20.55
CA GLY A 87 1.26 13.94 20.71
C GLY A 87 -0.09 13.55 21.33
N GLY A 88 -0.35 12.24 21.53
CA GLY A 88 -1.62 11.72 22.08
C GLY A 88 -1.77 11.77 23.60
N ALA A 89 -0.80 12.34 24.32
CA ALA A 89 -0.89 12.60 25.76
C ALA A 89 -1.09 14.10 26.00
N ALA A 90 -2.31 14.58 25.83
CA ALA A 90 -2.77 15.90 26.28
C ALA A 90 -4.24 15.83 26.66
#